data_AF-A0A1J9QSZ4-F1
#
_entry.id   AF-A0A1J9QSZ4-F1
#
_cell.length_a   1.000
_cell.length_b   1.000
_cell.length_c   1.000
_cell.angle_alpha   90.00
_cell.angle_beta   90.00
_cell.angle_gamma   90.00
#
_symmetry.space_group_name_H-M   'P 1'
#
loop_
_entity.id
_entity.type
_entity.pdbx_description
1 polymer ?
#
loop_
_entity_poly.entity_id
_entity_poly.type
_entity_poly.pdbx_seq_one_letter_code
_entity_poly.pdbx_strand_id
1 'polypeptide(L)'
;MPWNVVLEELANAVRNNVDKLLETLPDNVQAKSNVIKTKNLRVDVHQNSKNPNLAVAKIQANAQAEDKAVKNFINSGNKGDGGHKGTHKNIIEIPFDRTSFDVEDFVGKIEKAR
;
A
#
# COMPACT_ATOMS: atom_id res chain seq x y z
N MET A 1 18.24 5.31 -0.48
CA MET A 1 17.74 5.54 0.87
C MET A 1 17.53 4.19 1.53
N PRO A 2 17.67 4.09 2.86
CA PRO A 2 17.29 2.88 3.58
C PRO A 2 15.75 2.71 3.55
N TRP A 3 15.27 1.47 3.73
CA TRP A 3 13.84 1.12 3.61
C TRP A 3 12.95 1.93 4.56
N ASN A 4 13.42 2.17 5.78
CA ASN A 4 12.72 2.96 6.78
C ASN A 4 12.37 4.37 6.26
N VAL A 5 13.26 5.05 5.53
CA VAL A 5 12.99 6.39 4.99
C VAL A 5 11.85 6.37 3.97
N VAL A 6 11.82 5.36 3.11
CA VAL A 6 10.77 5.24 2.08
C VAL A 6 9.43 4.85 2.69
N LEU A 7 9.44 3.99 3.71
CA LEU A 7 8.25 3.61 4.46
C LEU A 7 7.72 4.77 5.31
N GLU A 8 8.60 5.54 5.94
CA GLU A 8 8.27 6.75 6.70
C GLU A 8 7.67 7.83 5.80
N GLU A 9 8.21 8.03 4.59
CA GLU A 9 7.61 8.92 3.58
C GLU A 9 6.16 8.51 3.25
N LEU A 10 5.91 7.22 3.07
CA LEU A 10 4.57 6.70 2.82
C LEU A 10 3.66 6.84 4.05
N ALA A 11 4.16 6.53 5.25
CA ALA A 11 3.45 6.68 6.51
C ALA A 11 3.01 8.12 6.72
N ASN A 12 3.89 9.09 6.47
CA ASN A 12 3.56 10.51 6.53
C ASN A 12 2.54 10.92 5.46
N ALA A 13 2.66 10.39 4.24
CA ALA A 13 1.64 10.61 3.21
C ALA A 13 0.26 10.06 3.64
N VAL A 14 0.23 8.92 4.36
CA VAL A 14 -0.98 8.36 4.95
C VAL A 14 -1.56 9.25 6.04
N ARG A 15 -0.75 9.69 7.02
CA ARG A 15 -1.20 10.60 8.09
C ARG A 15 -1.87 11.86 7.50
N ASN A 16 -1.33 12.38 6.40
CA ASN A 16 -1.83 13.59 5.75
C ASN A 16 -3.04 13.37 4.81
N ASN A 17 -3.43 12.12 4.52
CA ASN A 17 -4.47 11.79 3.54
C ASN A 17 -5.37 10.64 4.03
N VAL A 18 -5.62 10.54 5.34
CA VAL A 18 -6.42 9.46 5.94
C VAL A 18 -7.82 9.37 5.34
N ASP A 19 -8.41 10.51 5.02
CA ASP A 19 -9.72 10.64 4.37
C ASP A 19 -9.84 9.75 3.12
N LYS A 20 -8.77 9.66 2.31
CA LYS A 20 -8.75 8.85 1.08
C LYS A 20 -8.80 7.35 1.36
N LEU A 21 -8.26 6.89 2.49
CA LEU A 21 -8.33 5.49 2.90
C LEU A 21 -9.72 5.12 3.42
N LEU A 22 -10.37 6.07 4.09
CA LEU A 22 -11.68 5.86 4.72
C LEU A 22 -12.84 6.03 3.75
N GLU A 23 -12.62 6.62 2.58
CA GLU A 23 -13.60 6.69 1.51
C GLU A 23 -14.10 5.27 1.16
N THR A 24 -15.42 5.07 1.29
CA THR A 24 -16.08 3.86 0.80
C THR A 24 -16.09 3.89 -0.72
N LEU A 25 -15.76 2.74 -1.32
CA LEU A 25 -15.81 2.61 -2.78
C LEU A 25 -17.26 2.40 -3.22
N PRO A 26 -17.66 2.92 -4.40
CA PRO A 26 -18.95 2.58 -4.99
C PRO A 26 -19.16 1.07 -5.08
N ASP A 27 -20.40 0.59 -4.97
CA ASP A 27 -20.71 -0.85 -4.89
C ASP A 27 -20.19 -1.68 -6.08
N ASN A 28 -20.01 -1.04 -7.23
CA ASN A 28 -19.46 -1.67 -8.44
C ASN A 28 -17.93 -1.68 -8.50
N VAL A 29 -17.23 -1.15 -7.49
CA VAL A 29 -15.77 -1.02 -7.44
C VAL A 29 -15.22 -1.77 -6.22
N GLN A 30 -14.47 -2.85 -6.47
CA GLN A 30 -13.86 -3.65 -5.40
C GLN A 30 -12.47 -3.19 -4.99
N ALA A 31 -11.78 -2.41 -5.83
CA ALA A 31 -10.46 -1.90 -5.53
C ALA A 31 -10.22 -0.53 -6.17
N LYS A 32 -9.49 0.33 -5.45
CA LYS A 32 -8.99 1.62 -5.93
C LYS A 32 -7.48 1.61 -5.80
N SER A 33 -6.79 1.76 -6.93
CA SER A 33 -5.32 1.81 -6.94
C SER A 33 -4.81 3.23 -6.74
N ASN A 34 -3.60 3.36 -6.19
CA ASN A 34 -2.93 4.63 -5.93
C ASN A 34 -3.77 5.60 -5.07
N VAL A 35 -4.49 5.08 -4.07
CA VAL A 35 -5.27 5.91 -3.12
C VAL A 35 -4.37 6.94 -2.47
N ILE A 36 -3.19 6.49 -2.06
CA ILE A 36 -2.08 7.34 -1.62
C ILE A 36 -0.83 6.85 -2.35
N LYS A 37 -0.01 7.78 -2.84
CA LYS A 37 1.17 7.46 -3.64
C LYS A 37 2.31 8.40 -3.31
N THR A 38 3.50 7.82 -3.10
CA THR A 38 4.78 8.53 -3.10
C THR A 38 5.54 8.22 -4.38
N LYS A 39 6.77 8.71 -4.52
CA LYS A 39 7.62 8.34 -5.66
C LYS A 39 7.86 6.84 -5.72
N ASN A 40 8.10 6.22 -4.57
CA ASN A 40 8.61 4.85 -4.49
C ASN A 40 7.53 3.83 -4.17
N LEU A 41 6.53 4.19 -3.36
CA LEU A 41 5.50 3.29 -2.87
C LEU A 41 4.10 3.85 -3.12
N ARG A 42 3.10 3.00 -2.92
CA ARG A 42 1.69 3.37 -2.95
C ARG A 42 0.85 2.49 -2.04
N VAL A 43 -0.35 2.97 -1.75
CA VAL A 43 -1.42 2.24 -1.10
C VAL A 43 -2.55 2.03 -2.11
N ASP A 44 -2.88 0.78 -2.35
CA ASP A 44 -4.10 0.37 -3.05
C ASP A 44 -5.10 -0.11 -2.00
N VAL A 45 -6.37 0.25 -2.12
CA VAL A 45 -7.43 -0.16 -1.18
C VAL A 45 -8.36 -1.14 -1.86
N HIS A 46 -8.55 -2.30 -1.24
CA HIS A 46 -9.50 -3.32 -1.66
C HIS A 46 -10.65 -3.39 -0.66
N GLN A 47 -11.87 -3.12 -1.12
CA GLN A 47 -13.07 -3.19 -0.30
C GLN A 47 -13.52 -4.64 -0.15
N ASN A 48 -14.01 -4.98 1.04
CA ASN A 48 -14.67 -6.26 1.25
C ASN A 48 -16.07 -6.24 0.59
N SER A 49 -16.35 -7.24 -0.24
CA SER A 49 -17.61 -7.32 -1.00
C SER A 49 -18.86 -7.57 -0.14
N LYS A 50 -18.69 -8.03 1.10
CA LYS A 50 -19.78 -8.33 2.03
C LYS A 50 -19.97 -7.23 3.08
N ASN A 51 -18.93 -6.44 3.35
CA ASN A 51 -18.97 -5.38 4.34
C ASN A 51 -18.16 -4.16 3.85
N PRO A 52 -18.81 -3.06 3.42
CA PRO A 52 -18.12 -1.89 2.90
C PRO A 52 -17.28 -1.15 3.96
N ASN A 53 -17.46 -1.42 5.25
CA ASN A 53 -16.62 -0.84 6.30
C ASN A 53 -15.27 -1.55 6.42
N LEU A 54 -15.16 -2.80 5.96
CA LEU A 54 -13.91 -3.55 5.98
C LEU A 54 -13.15 -3.39 4.67
N ALA A 55 -11.84 -3.15 4.78
CA ALA A 55 -10.95 -3.07 3.64
C ALA A 55 -9.58 -3.67 3.93
N VAL A 56 -8.84 -3.92 2.87
CA VAL A 56 -7.43 -4.30 2.91
C VAL A 56 -6.64 -3.25 2.14
N ALA A 57 -5.70 -2.60 2.81
CA ALA A 57 -4.72 -1.75 2.19
C ALA A 57 -3.53 -2.60 1.73
N LYS A 58 -3.20 -2.56 0.45
CA LYS A 58 -2.02 -3.19 -0.13
C LYS A 58 -0.94 -2.13 -0.30
N ILE A 59 0.14 -2.27 0.45
CA ILE A 59 1.32 -1.43 0.31
C ILE A 59 2.20 -2.03 -0.77
N GLN A 60 2.47 -1.27 -1.82
CA GLN A 60 3.13 -1.77 -3.01
C GLN A 60 4.30 -0.90 -3.43
N ALA A 61 5.31 -1.53 -4.02
CA ALA A 61 6.39 -0.83 -4.70
C ALA A 61 5.94 -0.32 -6.07
N ASN A 62 6.23 0.94 -6.38
CA ASN A 62 5.95 1.54 -7.68
C ASN A 62 6.93 1.01 -8.72
N ALA A 63 6.44 0.61 -9.90
CA ALA A 63 7.30 0.16 -11.00
C ALA A 63 8.33 1.22 -11.43
N GLN A 64 7.99 2.50 -11.26
CA GLN A 64 8.84 3.66 -11.54
C GLN A 64 9.55 4.21 -10.30
N ALA A 65 9.69 3.41 -9.22
CA ALA A 65 10.42 3.85 -8.03
C ALA A 65 11.81 4.37 -8.42
N GLU A 66 12.27 5.42 -7.76
CA GLU A 66 13.60 6.01 -7.99
C GLU A 66 14.64 5.40 -7.05
N ASP A 67 14.20 5.01 -5.85
CA ASP A 67 15.04 4.46 -4.80
C ASP A 67 15.63 3.08 -5.18
N LYS A 68 16.93 2.93 -4.94
CA LYS A 68 17.70 1.74 -5.31
C LYS A 68 17.25 0.49 -4.54
N ALA A 69 16.90 0.59 -3.26
CA ALA A 69 16.47 -0.55 -2.46
C ALA A 69 15.09 -1.06 -2.94
N VAL A 70 14.18 -0.14 -3.25
CA VAL A 70 12.86 -0.48 -3.81
C VAL A 70 12.98 -1.08 -5.22
N LYS A 71 13.83 -0.50 -6.09
CA LYS A 71 14.15 -1.10 -7.40
C LYS A 71 14.71 -2.51 -7.26
N ASN A 72 15.63 -2.72 -6.32
CA ASN A 72 16.22 -4.03 -6.07
C ASN A 72 15.15 -5.04 -5.64
N PHE A 73 14.21 -4.66 -4.78
CA PHE A 73 13.09 -5.51 -4.37
C PHE A 73 12.17 -5.89 -5.55
N ILE A 74 11.83 -4.91 -6.40
CA ILE A 74 11.05 -5.17 -7.61
C ILE A 74 11.80 -6.17 -8.51
N ASN A 75 13.10 -5.97 -8.70
CA ASN A 75 13.94 -6.80 -9.55
C ASN A 75 14.23 -8.19 -8.96
N SER A 76 14.35 -8.32 -7.64
CA SER A 76 14.59 -9.62 -6.99
C SER A 76 13.36 -10.51 -7.06
N GLY A 77 12.16 -9.93 -6.96
CA GLY A 77 10.91 -10.67 -7.17
C GLY A 77 10.65 -11.10 -8.61
N ASN A 78 11.48 -10.68 -9.58
CA ASN A 78 11.41 -11.11 -10.98
C ASN A 78 12.32 -12.31 -11.29
N LYS A 79 13.07 -12.80 -10.31
CA LYS A 79 13.94 -13.98 -10.44
C LYS A 79 13.36 -15.11 -9.57
N GLY A 80 12.50 -15.97 -10.11
CA GLY A 80 12.06 -17.14 -9.34
C GLY A 80 10.87 -17.90 -9.91
N ASP A 81 9.67 -17.37 -9.78
CA ASP A 81 8.45 -18.14 -10.04
C ASP A 81 7.61 -17.48 -11.11
N GLY A 82 6.95 -18.27 -11.96
CA GLY A 82 6.27 -17.90 -13.22
C GLY A 82 5.09 -16.92 -13.11
N GLY A 83 5.17 -15.93 -12.23
CA GLY A 83 4.26 -14.80 -12.14
C GLY A 83 4.56 -13.76 -13.21
N HIS A 84 3.51 -13.27 -13.86
CA HIS A 84 3.55 -12.27 -14.92
C HIS A 84 4.53 -11.12 -14.64
N LYS A 85 5.45 -10.90 -15.58
CA LYS A 85 6.28 -9.69 -15.69
C LYS A 85 5.35 -8.47 -15.64
N GLY A 86 5.42 -7.69 -14.57
CA GLY A 86 4.66 -6.43 -14.45
C GLY A 86 3.70 -6.35 -13.25
N THR A 87 3.49 -7.42 -12.49
CA THR A 87 2.63 -7.36 -11.31
C THR A 87 3.31 -6.58 -10.19
N HIS A 88 2.71 -5.46 -9.79
CA HIS A 88 3.09 -4.67 -8.63
C HIS A 88 3.43 -5.56 -7.43
N LYS A 89 4.60 -5.33 -6.82
CA LYS A 89 5.07 -6.16 -5.72
C LYS A 89 4.49 -5.64 -4.41
N ASN A 90 3.64 -6.45 -3.78
CA ASN A 90 3.13 -6.18 -2.44
C ASN A 90 4.26 -6.32 -1.43
N ILE A 91 4.38 -5.32 -0.56
CA ILE A 91 5.29 -5.33 0.58
C ILE A 91 4.55 -5.91 1.79
N ILE A 92 3.34 -5.40 2.06
CA ILE A 92 2.46 -5.86 3.13
C ILE A 92 0.99 -5.61 2.74
N GLU A 93 0.10 -6.42 3.28
CA GLU A 93 -1.35 -6.19 3.25
C GLU A 93 -1.84 -5.93 4.67
N ILE A 94 -2.58 -4.83 4.86
CA ILE A 94 -3.05 -4.37 6.16
C ILE A 94 -4.58 -4.32 6.13
N PRO A 95 -5.26 -5.28 6.77
CA PRO A 95 -6.70 -5.19 7.01
C PRO A 95 -7.02 -4.02 7.95
N PHE A 96 -8.11 -3.32 7.68
CA PHE A 96 -8.61 -2.26 8.54
C PHE A 96 -10.14 -2.13 8.46
N ASP A 97 -10.72 -1.55 9.51
CA ASP A 97 -12.12 -1.12 9.55
C ASP A 97 -12.16 0.40 9.45
N ARG A 98 -12.98 0.92 8.52
CA ARG A 98 -13.14 2.35 8.28
C ARG A 98 -13.83 3.09 9.43
N THR A 99 -14.65 2.39 10.21
CA THR A 99 -15.44 2.98 11.31
C THR A 99 -14.65 3.10 12.61
N SER A 100 -13.60 2.30 12.77
CA SER A 100 -12.74 2.29 13.95
C SER A 100 -11.26 2.41 13.56
N PHE A 101 -10.98 3.19 12.51
CA PHE A 101 -9.64 3.28 11.95
C PHE A 101 -8.68 4.00 12.90
N ASP A 102 -7.61 3.30 13.30
CA ASP A 102 -6.49 3.88 14.04
C ASP A 102 -5.36 4.19 13.08
N VAL A 103 -5.16 5.48 12.80
CA VAL A 103 -4.12 5.94 11.89
C VAL A 103 -2.72 5.60 12.40
N GLU A 104 -2.45 5.68 13.71
CA GLU A 104 -1.12 5.49 14.26
C GLU A 104 -0.73 4.01 14.31
N ASP A 105 -1.67 3.11 14.60
CA ASP A 105 -1.45 1.67 14.44
C ASP A 105 -1.20 1.31 12.96
N PHE A 106 -2.00 1.88 12.04
CA PHE A 106 -1.89 1.60 10.62
C PHE A 106 -0.53 2.03 10.04
N VAL A 107 -0.09 3.27 10.33
CA VAL A 107 1.21 3.78 9.87
C VAL A 107 2.37 3.07 10.57
N GLY A 108 2.22 2.69 11.84
CA GLY A 108 3.21 1.88 12.55
C GLY A 108 3.43 0.51 11.90
N LYS A 109 2.37 -0.09 11.31
CA LYS A 109 2.49 -1.31 10.49
C LYS A 109 3.21 -1.07 9.17
N ILE A 110 3.04 0.10 8.54
CA ILE A 110 3.78 0.48 7.34
C ILE A 110 5.27 0.62 7.66
N GLU A 111 5.62 1.39 8.69
CA GLU A 111 7.01 1.68 9.07
C GLU A 111 7.80 0.41 9.44
N LYS A 112 7.12 -0.64 9.92
CA LYS A 112 7.72 -1.93 10.32
C LYS A 112 7.71 -3.00 9.22
N ALA A 113 7.26 -2.68 8.01
CA ALA A 113 7.04 -3.70 6.98
C ALA A 113 8.34 -4.29 6.39
N ARG A 114 9.51 -3.68 6.63
CA ARG A 114 10.83 -4.11 6.13
C ARG A 114 11.97 -3.77 7.06
#